data_AF-A0A967X3D2-F1
#
_entry.id   AF-A0A967X3D2-F1
#
_cell.length_a   1.000
_cell.length_b   1.000
_cell.length_c   1.000
_cell.angle_alpha   90.00
_cell.angle_beta   90.00
_cell.angle_gamma   90.00
#
_symmetry.space_group_name_H-M   'P 1'
#
loop_
_entity.id
_entity.type
_entity.pdbx_description
1 polymer ?
#
loop_
_entity_poly.entity_id
_entity_poly.type
_entity_poly.pdbx_seq_one_letter_code
_entity_poly.pdbx_strand_id
1 'polypeptide(L)' 'MILPTGVAFRNDGERYLAVVSPPPERDPVTEEFDIDHELFDEIIWPALAECVPIFEAIKLTNAYCCHYDFNTLDE' A
#
# COMPACT_ATOMS: atom_id res chain seq x y z
N MET A 1 11.06 -4.98 -0.88
CA MET A 1 10.89 -5.87 0.29
C MET A 1 9.40 -6.09 0.47
N ILE A 2 8.99 -7.30 0.84
CA ILE A 2 7.60 -7.62 1.19
C ILE A 2 7.59 -7.96 2.67
N LEU A 3 6.75 -7.29 3.44
CA LEU A 3 6.55 -7.54 4.86
C LEU A 3 5.62 -8.75 5.08
N PRO A 4 5.68 -9.43 6.23
CA PRO A 4 4.73 -10.50 6.56
C PRO A 4 3.26 -10.05 6.56
N THR A 5 3.00 -8.74 6.70
CA THR A 5 1.66 -8.12 6.62
C THR A 5 1.14 -7.97 5.19
N GLY A 6 1.93 -8.33 4.16
CA GLY A 6 1.60 -8.14 2.75
C GLY A 6 1.99 -6.76 2.20
N VAL A 7 2.30 -5.78 3.06
CA VAL A 7 2.79 -4.47 2.62
C VAL A 7 4.17 -4.64 1.97
N ALA A 8 4.31 -4.15 0.74
CA ALA A 8 5.56 -4.12 0.02
C ALA A 8 6.09 -2.70 -0.08
N PHE A 9 7.41 -2.54 -0.02
CA PHE A 9 8.06 -1.25 -0.28
C PHE A 9 9.37 -1.41 -1.03
N ARG A 10 9.75 -0.35 -1.74
CA ARG A 10 11.05 -0.23 -2.42
C ARG A 10 11.60 1.19 -2.30
N ASN A 11 12.92 1.34 -2.36
CA ASN A 11 13.53 2.65 -2.53
C ASN A 11 13.17 3.20 -3.93
N ASP A 12 12.93 4.50 -3.98
CA ASP A 12 12.61 5.26 -5.18
C ASP A 12 13.35 6.61 -5.15
N GLY A 13 14.68 6.53 -5.17
CA GLY A 13 15.57 7.69 -5.03
C GLY A 13 15.53 8.26 -3.62
N GLU A 14 15.12 9.52 -3.48
CA GLU A 14 14.99 10.21 -2.19
C GLU A 14 13.73 9.81 -1.40
N ARG A 15 12.89 8.94 -1.98
CA ARG A 15 11.62 8.50 -1.40
C ARG A 15 11.55 6.98 -1.32
N TYR A 16 10.47 6.50 -0.72
CA TYR A 16 10.08 5.11 -0.76
C TYR A 16 8.71 5.01 -1.39
N LEU A 17 8.52 3.98 -2.22
CA LEU A 17 7.22 3.60 -2.74
C LEU A 17 6.74 2.39 -1.93
N ALA A 18 5.52 2.48 -1.41
CA ALA A 18 4.87 1.40 -0.68
C ALA A 18 3.51 1.08 -1.31
N VAL A 19 3.13 -0.19 -1.25
CA VAL A 19 1.87 -0.69 -1.82
C VAL A 19 1.39 -1.90 -1.00
N VAL A 20 0.08 -2.09 -0.99
CA VAL A 20 -0.59 -3.29 -0.49
C VAL A 20 -1.83 -3.51 -1.33
N SER A 21 -2.21 -4.75 -1.57
CA SER A 21 -3.56 -5.04 -2.08
C SER A 21 -4.57 -4.67 -0.99
N PRO A 22 -5.63 -3.90 -1.30
CA PRO A 22 -6.63 -3.57 -0.29
C PRO A 22 -7.28 -4.85 0.28
N PRO A 23 -7.76 -4.81 1.53
CA PRO A 23 -8.62 -5.87 2.05
C PRO A 23 -9.84 -6.09 1.12
N PRO A 24 -10.36 -7.32 0.97
CA PRO A 24 -11.49 -7.60 0.08
C PRO A 24 -12.73 -6.73 0.34
N GLU A 25 -12.96 -6.31 1.59
CA GLU A 25 -14.07 -5.43 1.96
C GLU A 25 -13.89 -3.98 1.48
N ARG A 26 -12.65 -3.59 1.13
CA ARG A 26 -12.25 -2.26 0.65
C ARG A 26 -11.82 -2.26 -0.81
N ASP A 27 -12.06 -3.35 -1.55
CA ASP A 27 -11.70 -3.47 -2.96
C ASP A 27 -12.94 -3.63 -3.86
N PRO A 28 -13.78 -2.59 -3.98
CA PRO A 28 -14.97 -2.67 -4.83
C PRO A 28 -14.59 -2.71 -6.31
N VAL A 29 -15.35 -3.47 -7.11
CA VAL A 29 -15.27 -3.38 -8.57
C VAL A 29 -15.78 -2.00 -9.00
N THR A 30 -14.89 -1.19 -9.55
CA THR A 30 -15.17 0.18 -9.98
C THR A 30 -14.31 0.55 -11.20
N GLU A 31 -14.76 1.53 -11.99
CA GLU A 31 -13.98 2.17 -13.05
C GLU A 31 -13.43 3.54 -12.62
N GLU A 32 -13.75 3.97 -11.39
CA GLU A 32 -13.30 5.23 -10.82
C GLU A 32 -11.88 5.08 -10.22
N PHE A 33 -11.09 6.14 -10.37
CA PHE A 33 -9.73 6.23 -9.85
C PHE A 33 -9.69 7.09 -8.58
N ASP A 34 -10.26 6.57 -7.50
CA ASP A 34 -10.24 7.24 -6.19
C ASP A 34 -9.00 6.85 -5.39
N ILE A 35 -8.35 7.84 -4.79
CA ILE A 35 -7.21 7.61 -3.90
C ILE A 35 -7.73 7.32 -2.49
N ASP A 36 -7.52 6.10 -2.01
CA ASP A 36 -7.75 5.73 -0.62
C ASP A 36 -6.56 6.15 0.26
N HIS A 37 -6.63 7.36 0.81
CA HIS A 37 -5.61 7.87 1.74
C HIS A 37 -5.64 7.16 3.10
N GLU A 38 -6.80 6.66 3.53
CA GLU A 38 -6.94 5.95 4.82
C GLU A 38 -6.19 4.62 4.78
N LEU A 39 -6.08 3.98 3.62
CA LEU A 39 -5.24 2.77 3.43
C LEU A 39 -3.78 3.02 3.85
N PHE A 40 -3.26 4.23 3.62
CA PHE A 40 -1.91 4.57 4.06
C PHE A 40 -1.83 4.66 5.58
N ASP A 41 -2.73 5.44 6.21
CA ASP A 41 -2.69 5.73 7.64
C ASP A 41 -3.02 4.50 8.51
N GLU A 42 -3.94 3.64 8.04
CA GLU A 42 -4.45 2.50 8.80
C GLU A 42 -3.68 1.21 8.56
N ILE A 43 -3.09 1.02 7.38
CA ILE A 43 -2.47 -0.26 6.99
C ILE A 43 -0.99 -0.10 6.65
N ILE A 44 -0.66 0.76 5.68
CA ILE A 44 0.71 0.81 5.14
C ILE A 44 1.68 1.40 6.17
N TRP A 45 1.40 2.58 6.71
CA TRP A 45 2.30 3.26 7.63
C TRP A 45 2.53 2.47 8.94
N PRO A 46 1.49 1.94 9.62
CA PRO A 46 1.70 1.14 10.83
C PRO A 46 2.60 -0.08 10.58
N ALA A 47 2.37 -0.82 9.49
CA ALA A 47 3.18 -1.98 9.14
C ALA A 47 4.65 -1.62 8.85
N LEU A 48 4.87 -0.50 8.16
CA LEU A 48 6.22 0.00 7.88
C LEU A 48 6.93 0.46 9.16
N ALA A 49 6.27 1.24 10.01
CA ALA A 49 6.84 1.77 11.25
C ALA A 49 7.16 0.67 12.26
N GLU A 50 6.31 -0.36 12.37
CA GLU A 50 6.56 -1.51 13.25
C GLU A 50 7.76 -2.33 12.79
N CYS A 51 7.86 -2.61 11.48
CA CYS A 51 8.92 -3.47 10.96
C CYS A 51 10.26 -2.75 10.81
N VAL A 52 10.25 -1.45 10.49
CA VAL A 52 11.44 -0.68 10.13
C VAL A 52 11.38 0.68 10.85
N PRO A 53 12.07 0.86 11.98
CA PRO A 53 11.91 2.04 12.86
C PRO A 53 12.12 3.40 12.18
N ILE A 54 12.96 3.49 11.13
CA ILE A 54 13.15 4.76 10.41
C ILE A 54 11.87 5.22 9.68
N PHE A 55 10.92 4.31 9.43
CA PHE A 55 9.64 4.64 8.84
C PHE A 55 8.63 5.28 9.80
N GLU A 56 8.90 5.32 11.11
CA GLU A 56 8.04 6.06 12.05
C GLU A 56 7.94 7.56 11.70
N ALA A 57 9.00 8.13 11.12
CA ALA A 57 9.11 9.55 10.81
C ALA A 57 8.73 9.93 9.36
N ILE A 58 8.23 8.99 8.55
CA ILE A 58 7.90 9.30 7.15
C ILE A 58 6.63 10.13 7.03
N LYS A 59 6.52 10.82 5.90
CA LYS A 59 5.33 11.55 5.52
C LYS A 59 4.91 11.12 4.11
N LEU A 60 3.61 10.91 3.91
CA LEU A 60 3.05 10.70 2.57
C LEU A 60 3.25 11.97 1.73
N THR A 61 3.93 11.85 0.59
CA THR A 61 4.14 12.98 -0.33
C THR A 61 3.32 12.87 -1.60
N ASN A 62 3.05 11.64 -2.07
CA ASN A 62 2.36 11.33 -3.31
C ASN A 62 1.55 10.05 -3.12
N ALA A 63 0.43 9.91 -3.84
CA ALA A 63 -0.39 8.72 -3.89
C ALA A 63 -0.91 8.50 -5.32
N TYR A 64 -1.15 7.24 -5.67
CA TYR A 64 -1.68 6.82 -6.97
C TYR A 64 -2.63 5.64 -6.75
N CYS A 65 -3.65 5.53 -7.58
CA CYS A 65 -4.54 4.38 -7.66
C CYS A 65 -4.46 3.81 -9.08
N CYS A 66 -4.65 2.50 -9.18
CA CYS A 66 -4.61 1.76 -10.44
C CYS A 66 -5.64 0.63 -10.37
N HIS A 67 -6.21 0.25 -11.51
CA HIS A 67 -6.86 -1.05 -11.63
C HIS A 67 -5.81 -2.14 -11.86
N TYR A 68 -6.17 -3.36 -11.46
CA TYR A 68 -5.36 -4.54 -11.64
C TYR A 68 -6.26 -5.69 -12.11
N ASP A 69 -5.72 -6.57 -12.93
CA ASP A 69 -6.40 -7.81 -13.29
C ASP A 69 -6.07 -8.86 -12.21
N PHE A 70 -7.11 -9.43 -11.61
CA PHE A 70 -7.00 -10.52 -10.66
C PHE A 70 -7.53 -11.81 -11.29
N ASN A 71 -6.76 -12.89 -11.15
CA ASN A 71 -7.18 -14.22 -11.56
C ASN A 71 -7.52 -15.03 -10.30
N THR A 72 -8.65 -15.71 -10.30
CA THR A 72 -9.16 -16.45 -9.13
C THR A 72 -8.68 -17.91 -9.12
N LEU A 73 -7.89 -18.33 -10.10
CA LEU A 73 -7.38 -19.72 -10.22
C LEU A 73 -5.97 -19.90 -9.63
N ASP A 74 -5.28 -18.80 -9.36
CA ASP A 74 -3.91 -18.71 -8.84
C ASP A 74 -3.83 -18.09 -7.44
N GLU A 75 -4.96 -18.02 -6.73
CA GLU A 75 -5.03 -17.71 -5.30
C GLU A 75 -4.38 -18.82 -4.43
#